data_AF-A0A1J5NZT3-F1
#
_entry.id   AF-A0A1J5NZT3-F1
#
_cell.length_a   1.000
_cell.length_b   1.000
_cell.length_c   1.000
_cell.angle_alpha   90.00
_cell.angle_beta   90.00
_cell.angle_gamma   90.00
#
_symmetry.space_group_name_H-M   'P 1'
#
loop_
_entity.id
_entity.type
_entity.pdbx_description
1 polymer ?
#
loop_
_entity_poly.entity_id
_entity_poly.type
_entity_poly.pdbx_seq_one_letter_code
_entity_poly.pdbx_strand_id
1 'polypeptide(L)'
;MSSVAAWEVGDILAGMPPPPGAPSNRLAYKTGTSYGHRDAWAIGFDGTDVIGVWMGHADGTPVPGAFGGELAAPVLFQAFARLKTKLDPLGPPPPATLVVSNAELPLPLQRFRTRNAAFGLRPDAPSVAFPPNGAEVELTDGDLLVKVRNGTPPFTWLADGAPIAIASRERQEVLKLPGAGFVTLSVIDAHGRSANVSVQLR
;
A
#
# COMPACT_ATOMS: atom_id res chain seq x y z
N MET A 1 -22.67 -7.80 5.95
CA MET A 1 -22.23 -6.95 4.82
C MET A 1 -23.32 -5.92 4.56
N SER A 2 -23.00 -4.64 4.38
CA SER A 2 -24.01 -3.63 4.03
C SER A 2 -24.43 -3.77 2.56
N SER A 3 -25.59 -3.22 2.18
CA SER A 3 -26.04 -3.22 0.79
C SER A 3 -25.07 -2.48 -0.15
N VAL A 4 -24.49 -1.38 0.32
CA VAL A 4 -23.44 -0.62 -0.40
C VAL A 4 -22.23 -1.52 -0.66
N ALA A 5 -21.66 -2.13 0.38
CA ALA A 5 -20.48 -2.99 0.24
C ALA A 5 -20.76 -4.22 -0.65
N ALA A 6 -21.96 -4.80 -0.55
CA ALA A 6 -22.36 -5.93 -1.39
C ALA A 6 -22.40 -5.54 -2.87
N TRP A 7 -22.99 -4.38 -3.17
CA TRP A 7 -23.07 -3.86 -4.53
C TRP A 7 -21.68 -3.52 -5.09
N GLU A 8 -20.83 -2.83 -4.32
CA GLU A 8 -19.47 -2.47 -4.74
C GLU A 8 -18.63 -3.70 -5.07
N VAL A 9 -18.69 -4.73 -4.23
CA VAL A 9 -18.01 -6.01 -4.50
C VAL A 9 -18.57 -6.64 -5.77
N GLY A 10 -19.89 -6.67 -5.94
CA GLY A 10 -20.51 -7.19 -7.16
C GLY A 10 -20.07 -6.46 -8.42
N ASP A 11 -20.05 -5.12 -8.39
CA ASP A 11 -19.62 -4.29 -9.51
C ASP A 11 -18.14 -4.50 -9.88
N ILE A 12 -17.27 -4.58 -8.86
CA ILE A 12 -15.84 -4.92 -9.04
C ILE A 12 -15.69 -6.29 -9.70
N LEU A 13 -16.40 -7.31 -9.19
CA LEU A 13 -16.31 -8.67 -9.72
C LEU A 13 -16.88 -8.79 -11.15
N ALA A 14 -17.90 -8.00 -11.48
CA ALA A 14 -18.47 -7.92 -12.83
C ALA A 14 -17.55 -7.18 -13.82
N GLY A 15 -16.59 -6.39 -13.33
CA GLY A 15 -15.55 -5.74 -14.11
C GLY A 15 -14.33 -6.62 -14.42
N MET A 16 -14.29 -7.85 -13.92
CA MET A 16 -13.15 -8.76 -14.14
C MET A 16 -13.09 -9.22 -15.60
N PRO A 17 -11.89 -9.28 -16.22
CA PRO A 17 -11.74 -9.76 -17.58
C PRO A 17 -12.11 -11.25 -17.65
N PRO A 18 -13.00 -11.68 -18.55
CA PRO A 18 -13.42 -13.08 -18.64
C PRO A 18 -12.26 -14.00 -19.09
N PRO A 19 -12.36 -15.32 -18.86
CA PRO A 19 -11.37 -16.26 -19.38
C PRO A 19 -11.31 -16.21 -20.92
N PRO A 20 -10.17 -16.57 -21.54
CA PRO A 20 -10.03 -16.56 -22.99
C PRO A 20 -11.16 -17.32 -23.71
N GLY A 21 -11.76 -16.67 -24.72
CA GLY A 21 -12.86 -17.25 -25.51
C GLY A 21 -14.25 -17.14 -24.88
N ALA A 22 -14.39 -16.65 -23.65
CA ALA A 22 -15.68 -16.36 -23.04
C ALA A 22 -16.17 -14.94 -23.38
N PRO A 23 -17.50 -14.71 -23.41
CA PRO A 23 -18.05 -13.39 -23.72
C PRO A 23 -17.74 -12.38 -22.61
N SER A 24 -17.44 -11.13 -23.00
CA SER A 24 -17.37 -10.00 -22.07
C SER A 24 -18.78 -9.46 -21.82
N ASN A 25 -19.51 -10.13 -20.91
CA ASN A 25 -20.93 -9.89 -20.66
C ASN A 25 -21.24 -9.46 -19.23
N ARG A 26 -20.26 -8.94 -18.48
CA ARG A 26 -20.42 -8.43 -17.11
C ARG A 26 -20.84 -9.50 -16.07
N LEU A 27 -20.58 -10.78 -16.31
CA LEU A 27 -20.74 -11.83 -15.29
C LEU A 27 -19.82 -11.52 -14.10
N ALA A 28 -20.38 -11.36 -12.90
CA ALA A 28 -19.57 -11.21 -11.69
C ALA A 28 -18.98 -12.56 -11.31
N TYR A 29 -17.66 -12.65 -11.18
CA TYR A 29 -17.04 -13.91 -10.80
C TYR A 29 -15.69 -13.76 -10.11
N LYS A 30 -15.30 -14.80 -9.37
CA LYS A 30 -13.99 -14.92 -8.76
C LYS A 30 -13.49 -16.35 -8.83
N THR A 31 -12.18 -16.47 -9.03
CA THR A 31 -11.45 -17.75 -9.01
C THR A 31 -10.66 -17.92 -7.72
N GLY A 32 -10.44 -19.17 -7.34
CA GLY A 32 -9.57 -19.57 -6.23
C GLY A 32 -8.77 -20.81 -6.59
N THR A 33 -7.55 -20.91 -6.07
CA THR A 33 -6.71 -22.11 -6.17
C THR A 33 -6.14 -22.39 -4.79
N SER A 34 -6.28 -23.61 -4.29
CA SER A 34 -5.74 -23.97 -2.97
C SER A 34 -4.22 -24.16 -3.02
N TYR A 35 -3.57 -24.07 -1.85
CA TYR A 35 -2.14 -24.32 -1.73
C TYR A 35 -1.82 -25.77 -2.14
N GLY A 36 -0.78 -25.94 -2.95
CA GLY A 36 -0.40 -27.25 -3.49
C GLY A 36 -1.31 -27.77 -4.60
N HIS A 37 -2.11 -26.91 -5.25
CA HIS A 37 -2.94 -27.24 -6.42
C HIS A 37 -3.93 -28.39 -6.20
N ARG A 38 -4.59 -28.46 -5.03
CA ARG A 38 -5.57 -29.52 -4.74
C ARG A 38 -6.96 -29.17 -5.27
N ASP A 39 -7.31 -27.89 -5.27
CA ASP A 39 -8.63 -27.38 -5.61
C ASP A 39 -8.52 -26.21 -6.58
N ALA A 40 -9.32 -26.27 -7.64
CA ALA A 40 -9.60 -25.18 -8.56
C ALA A 40 -11.06 -24.77 -8.41
N TRP A 41 -11.28 -23.54 -7.93
CA TRP A 41 -12.61 -22.96 -7.71
C TRP A 41 -12.89 -21.83 -8.69
N ALA A 42 -14.15 -21.72 -9.11
CA ALA A 42 -14.73 -20.53 -9.70
C ALA A 42 -16.16 -20.36 -9.19
N ILE A 43 -16.48 -19.18 -8.65
CA ILE A 43 -17.85 -18.82 -8.24
C ILE A 43 -18.23 -17.59 -9.03
N GLY A 44 -19.42 -17.60 -9.63
CA GLY A 44 -19.96 -16.46 -10.34
C GLY A 44 -21.46 -16.33 -10.19
N PHE A 45 -21.95 -15.11 -10.43
CA PHE A 45 -23.35 -14.76 -10.26
C PHE A 45 -23.78 -13.64 -11.20
N ASP A 46 -25.06 -13.60 -11.50
CA ASP A 46 -25.75 -12.48 -12.14
C ASP A 46 -26.83 -11.91 -11.19
N GLY A 47 -27.81 -11.18 -11.70
CA GLY A 47 -28.88 -10.59 -10.90
C GLY A 47 -29.79 -11.60 -10.18
N THR A 48 -29.83 -12.86 -10.62
CA THR A 48 -30.79 -13.87 -10.10
C THR A 48 -30.18 -15.22 -9.80
N ASP A 49 -29.06 -15.57 -10.43
CA ASP A 49 -28.46 -16.91 -10.37
C ASP A 49 -27.03 -16.88 -9.85
N VAL A 50 -26.65 -17.95 -9.15
CA VAL A 50 -25.29 -18.19 -8.64
C VAL A 50 -24.86 -19.58 -9.08
N ILE A 51 -23.66 -19.69 -9.63
CA ILE A 51 -23.03 -20.97 -9.98
C ILE A 51 -21.67 -21.06 -9.30
N GLY A 52 -21.42 -22.18 -8.65
CA GLY A 52 -20.11 -22.57 -8.13
C GLY A 52 -19.56 -23.77 -8.90
N VAL A 53 -18.30 -23.69 -9.31
CA VAL A 53 -17.55 -24.79 -9.93
C VAL A 53 -16.36 -25.11 -9.03
N TRP A 54 -16.25 -26.37 -8.69
CA TRP A 54 -15.06 -26.95 -8.06
C TRP A 54 -14.53 -28.07 -8.93
N MET A 55 -13.21 -28.15 -9.03
CA MET A 55 -12.51 -29.28 -9.60
C MET A 55 -11.30 -29.63 -8.75
N GLY A 56 -11.13 -30.92 -8.54
CA GLY A 56 -10.06 -31.50 -7.75
C GLY A 56 -10.31 -33.00 -7.60
N HIS A 57 -9.37 -33.70 -6.97
CA HIS A 57 -9.59 -35.08 -6.57
C HIS A 57 -10.37 -35.13 -5.25
N ALA A 58 -11.36 -36.01 -5.17
CA ALA A 58 -12.20 -36.16 -3.97
C ALA A 58 -11.40 -36.61 -2.73
N ASP A 59 -10.25 -37.25 -2.92
CA ASP A 59 -9.32 -37.64 -1.86
C ASP A 59 -8.33 -36.52 -1.47
N GLY A 60 -8.46 -35.35 -2.11
CA GLY A 60 -7.61 -34.19 -1.88
C GLY A 60 -6.21 -34.30 -2.46
N THR A 61 -5.89 -35.31 -3.27
CA THR A 61 -4.58 -35.41 -3.92
C THR A 61 -4.29 -34.19 -4.80
N PRO A 62 -3.03 -33.69 -4.82
CA PRO A 62 -2.66 -32.55 -5.66
C PRO A 62 -2.91 -32.83 -7.14
N VAL A 63 -3.37 -31.82 -7.87
CA VAL A 63 -3.45 -31.79 -9.33
C VAL A 63 -2.47 -30.71 -9.82
N PRO A 64 -1.16 -31.02 -9.98
CA PRO A 64 -0.19 -30.04 -10.42
C PRO A 64 -0.62 -29.34 -11.72
N GLY A 65 -0.54 -28.00 -11.72
CA GLY A 65 -1.01 -27.20 -12.86
C GLY A 65 -2.52 -26.90 -12.85
N ALA A 66 -3.29 -27.37 -11.87
CA ALA A 66 -4.68 -26.98 -11.74
C ALA A 66 -4.80 -25.56 -11.16
N PHE A 67 -5.27 -24.62 -12.00
CA PHE A 67 -5.59 -23.26 -11.59
C PHE A 67 -7.06 -22.96 -11.84
N GLY A 68 -7.72 -22.31 -10.87
CA GLY A 68 -9.14 -21.93 -10.98
C GLY A 68 -9.45 -21.08 -12.22
N GLY A 69 -8.52 -20.22 -12.64
CA GLY A 69 -8.68 -19.39 -13.84
C GLY A 69 -8.63 -20.15 -15.16
N GLU A 70 -7.85 -21.23 -15.23
CA GLU A 70 -7.64 -21.99 -16.47
C GLU A 70 -8.63 -23.15 -16.60
N LEU A 71 -9.05 -23.72 -15.46
CA LEU A 71 -9.91 -24.89 -15.47
C LEU A 71 -11.35 -24.54 -15.05
N ALA A 72 -11.55 -23.98 -13.84
CA ALA A 72 -12.90 -23.81 -13.29
C ALA A 72 -13.67 -22.63 -13.92
N ALA A 73 -12.99 -21.52 -14.24
CA ALA A 73 -13.64 -20.36 -14.83
C ALA A 73 -14.26 -20.63 -16.22
N PRO A 74 -13.59 -21.30 -17.18
CA PRO A 74 -14.23 -21.65 -18.45
C PRO A 74 -15.50 -22.47 -18.29
N VAL A 75 -15.52 -23.44 -17.36
CA VAL A 75 -16.70 -24.27 -17.07
C VAL A 75 -17.82 -23.41 -16.47
N LEU A 76 -17.50 -22.48 -15.56
CA LEU A 76 -18.47 -21.55 -14.99
C LEU A 76 -19.17 -20.71 -16.08
N PHE A 77 -18.40 -20.11 -17.00
CA PHE A 77 -18.96 -19.31 -18.09
C PHE A 77 -19.79 -20.16 -19.07
N GLN A 78 -19.34 -21.39 -19.35
CA GLN A 78 -20.08 -22.35 -20.16
C GLN A 78 -21.39 -22.81 -19.50
N ALA A 79 -21.45 -22.87 -18.17
CA ALA A 79 -22.66 -23.20 -17.43
C ALA A 79 -23.69 -22.05 -17.52
N PHE A 80 -23.26 -20.81 -17.31
CA PHE A 80 -24.12 -19.64 -17.50
C PHE A 80 -24.64 -19.53 -18.94
N ALA A 81 -23.80 -19.77 -19.94
CA ALA A 81 -24.19 -19.75 -21.35
C ALA A 81 -25.23 -20.84 -21.71
N ARG A 82 -25.27 -21.94 -20.96
CA ARG A 82 -26.30 -22.98 -21.08
C ARG A 82 -27.58 -22.64 -20.30
N LEU A 83 -27.42 -21.99 -19.16
CA LEU A 83 -28.55 -21.59 -18.31
C LEU A 83 -29.43 -20.55 -19.01
N LYS A 84 -28.82 -19.54 -19.66
CA LYS A 84 -29.53 -18.43 -20.29
C LYS A 84 -28.73 -17.78 -21.41
N THR A 85 -29.43 -17.18 -22.36
CA THR A 85 -28.83 -16.47 -23.51
C THR A 85 -28.36 -15.06 -23.18
N LYS A 86 -28.94 -14.43 -22.15
CA LYS A 86 -28.59 -13.11 -21.66
C LYS A 86 -28.56 -13.14 -20.13
N LEU A 87 -27.53 -12.56 -19.52
CA LEU A 87 -27.44 -12.45 -18.07
C LEU A 87 -28.41 -11.40 -17.53
N ASP A 88 -28.93 -11.65 -16.34
CA ASP A 88 -29.71 -10.67 -15.61
C ASP A 88 -28.75 -9.63 -14.98
N PRO A 89 -28.97 -8.33 -15.22
CA PRO A 89 -28.06 -7.32 -14.70
C PRO A 89 -28.09 -7.29 -13.17
N LEU A 90 -26.94 -6.98 -12.56
CA LEU A 90 -26.92 -6.61 -11.14
C LEU A 90 -27.83 -5.39 -10.91
N GLY A 91 -28.45 -5.33 -9.73
CA GLY A 91 -29.29 -4.20 -9.36
C GLY A 91 -28.54 -2.86 -9.40
N PRO A 92 -29.25 -1.71 -9.44
CA PRO A 92 -28.62 -0.41 -9.42
C PRO A 92 -27.87 -0.16 -8.09
N PRO A 93 -26.86 0.73 -8.08
CA PRO A 93 -26.17 1.09 -6.85
C PRO A 93 -27.15 1.64 -5.82
N PRO A 94 -27.07 1.20 -4.55
CA PRO A 94 -27.77 1.87 -3.46
C PRO A 94 -27.49 3.38 -3.43
N PRO A 95 -28.42 4.23 -2.98
CA PRO A 95 -28.25 5.70 -3.02
C PRO A 95 -27.02 6.23 -2.28
N ALA A 96 -26.53 5.51 -1.27
CA ALA A 96 -25.36 5.87 -0.49
C ALA A 96 -24.03 5.38 -1.08
N THR A 97 -24.06 4.68 -2.22
CA THR A 97 -22.85 4.17 -2.87
C THR A 97 -22.07 5.31 -3.50
N LEU A 98 -20.76 5.37 -3.22
CA LEU A 98 -19.87 6.37 -3.80
C LEU A 98 -19.30 5.84 -5.12
N VAL A 99 -19.87 6.29 -6.24
CA VAL A 99 -19.38 5.97 -7.59
C VAL A 99 -18.63 7.19 -8.14
N VAL A 100 -17.36 7.32 -7.77
CA VAL A 100 -16.50 8.43 -8.19
C VAL A 100 -15.19 7.92 -8.77
N SER A 101 -14.60 8.69 -9.69
CA SER A 101 -13.29 8.37 -10.23
C SER A 101 -12.19 8.57 -9.19
N ASN A 102 -11.02 7.97 -9.43
CA ASN A 102 -9.86 8.18 -8.54
C ASN A 102 -9.48 9.67 -8.40
N ALA A 103 -9.71 10.49 -9.44
CA ALA A 103 -9.39 11.93 -9.43
C ALA A 103 -10.32 12.75 -8.49
N GLU A 104 -11.52 12.26 -8.24
CA GLU A 104 -12.53 12.91 -7.39
C GLU A 104 -12.43 12.48 -5.93
N LEU A 105 -11.64 11.43 -5.62
CA LEU A 105 -11.37 11.03 -4.25
C LEU A 105 -10.53 12.10 -3.52
N PRO A 106 -10.72 12.29 -2.20
CA PRO A 106 -9.82 13.09 -1.37
C PRO A 106 -8.35 12.65 -1.55
N LEU A 107 -7.41 13.60 -1.56
CA LEU A 107 -5.98 13.35 -1.78
C LEU A 107 -5.41 12.11 -1.05
N PRO A 108 -5.74 11.84 0.24
CA PRO A 108 -5.27 10.65 0.94
C PRO A 108 -5.75 9.31 0.35
N LEU A 109 -6.89 9.30 -0.34
CA LEU A 109 -7.53 8.11 -0.93
C LEU A 109 -7.20 7.92 -2.41
N GLN A 110 -6.65 8.94 -3.09
CA GLN A 110 -6.25 8.81 -4.50
C GLN A 110 -5.10 7.83 -4.68
N ARG A 111 -4.22 7.68 -3.68
CA ARG A 111 -3.02 6.85 -3.78
C ARG A 111 -2.91 5.91 -2.59
N PHE A 112 -2.91 4.61 -2.87
CA PHE A 112 -2.56 3.63 -1.86
C PHE A 112 -1.07 3.74 -1.52
N ARG A 113 -0.76 4.18 -0.30
CA ARG A 113 0.59 4.15 0.26
C ARG A 113 0.66 2.98 1.21
N THR A 114 1.63 2.07 1.02
CA THR A 114 1.89 1.06 2.06
C THR A 114 2.27 1.79 3.34
N ARG A 115 1.93 1.20 4.50
CA ARG A 115 2.19 1.80 5.82
C ARG A 115 3.66 2.24 6.00
N ASN A 116 4.57 1.58 5.29
CA ASN A 116 6.01 1.83 5.32
C ASN A 116 6.52 2.69 4.15
N ALA A 117 5.70 3.09 3.17
CA ALA A 117 6.13 3.94 2.06
C ALA A 117 6.55 5.35 2.50
N ALA A 118 6.03 5.83 3.64
CA ALA A 118 6.52 7.05 4.29
C ALA A 118 7.92 6.88 4.92
N PHE A 119 8.30 5.64 5.23
CA PHE A 119 9.56 5.25 5.87
C PHE A 119 10.54 4.53 4.92
N GLY A 120 10.23 4.44 3.63
CA GLY A 120 11.13 3.85 2.65
C GLY A 120 12.42 4.66 2.59
N LEU A 121 13.57 3.99 2.75
CA LEU A 121 14.90 4.56 2.58
C LEU A 121 14.97 5.22 1.20
N ARG A 122 14.78 6.53 1.15
CA ARG A 122 15.13 7.36 -0.01
C ARG A 122 16.65 7.51 0.05
N PRO A 123 17.43 6.86 -0.85
CA PRO A 123 18.90 6.86 -0.75
C PRO A 123 19.50 8.28 -0.74
N ASP A 124 18.76 9.22 -1.31
CA ASP A 124 19.08 10.63 -1.53
C ASP A 124 18.50 11.58 -0.47
N ALA A 125 17.66 11.11 0.46
CA ALA A 125 17.18 11.92 1.60
C ALA A 125 18.31 12.17 2.61
N PRO A 126 18.29 13.30 3.35
CA PRO A 126 19.30 13.58 4.36
C PRO A 126 19.29 12.53 5.46
N SER A 127 20.46 12.26 6.05
CA SER A 127 20.64 11.39 7.20
C SER A 127 21.67 12.02 8.14
N VAL A 128 21.45 11.97 9.45
CA VAL A 128 22.42 12.46 10.43
C VAL A 128 23.57 11.45 10.51
N ALA A 129 24.74 11.84 10.01
CA ALA A 129 25.94 11.01 9.98
C ALA A 129 26.70 11.06 11.31
N PHE A 130 26.57 12.15 12.06
CA PHE A 130 27.08 12.29 13.40
C PHE A 130 26.28 13.38 14.14
N PRO A 131 25.98 13.20 15.43
CA PRO A 131 26.12 11.95 16.18
C PRO A 131 25.13 10.85 15.72
N PRO A 132 25.46 9.55 15.84
CA PRO A 132 24.54 8.47 15.51
C PRO A 132 23.41 8.37 16.53
N ASN A 133 22.30 7.72 16.14
CA ASN A 133 21.16 7.51 17.04
C ASN A 133 21.56 6.72 18.29
N GLY A 134 21.19 7.23 19.46
CA GLY A 134 21.52 6.69 20.78
C GLY A 134 22.92 7.03 21.28
N ALA A 135 23.67 7.90 20.62
CA ALA A 135 25.00 8.30 21.08
C ALA A 135 24.93 9.10 22.39
N GLU A 136 25.91 8.86 23.27
CA GLU A 136 26.26 9.77 24.35
C GLU A 136 27.39 10.69 23.84
N VAL A 137 27.20 12.01 23.92
CA VAL A 137 28.15 13.00 23.40
C VAL A 137 28.44 14.05 24.46
N GLU A 138 29.72 14.30 24.71
CA GLU A 138 30.17 15.38 25.59
C GLU A 138 30.13 16.71 24.83
N LEU A 139 29.48 17.72 25.42
CA LEU A 139 29.49 19.07 24.87
C LEU A 139 30.80 19.78 25.23
N THR A 140 31.45 20.38 24.24
CA THR A 140 32.62 21.24 24.49
C THR A 140 32.13 22.69 24.51
N ASP A 141 32.12 23.35 25.67
CA ASP A 141 31.62 24.73 25.82
C ASP A 141 30.19 24.98 25.27
N GLY A 142 29.34 23.95 25.29
CA GLY A 142 27.98 23.99 24.73
C GLY A 142 27.89 23.76 23.22
N ASP A 143 29.02 23.48 22.57
CA ASP A 143 29.11 23.20 21.15
C ASP A 143 29.02 21.70 20.85
N LEU A 144 28.18 21.35 19.88
CA LEU A 144 28.02 20.00 19.35
C LEU A 144 28.36 19.98 17.86
N LEU A 145 29.34 19.15 17.48
CA LEU A 145 29.59 18.86 16.08
C LEU A 145 28.47 17.99 15.51
N VAL A 146 27.89 18.42 14.39
CA VAL A 146 26.92 17.62 13.62
C VAL A 146 27.41 17.40 12.19
N LYS A 147 26.99 16.28 11.60
CA LYS A 147 27.26 15.95 10.20
C LYS A 147 26.00 15.41 9.53
N VAL A 148 25.72 15.86 8.31
CA VAL A 148 24.64 15.34 7.46
C VAL A 148 25.23 14.63 6.24
N ARG A 149 24.77 13.41 5.99
CA ARG A 149 25.03 12.65 4.76
C ARG A 149 23.79 12.70 3.88
N ASN A 150 23.99 12.77 2.56
CA ASN A 150 22.92 12.88 1.55
C ASN A 150 22.06 14.15 1.73
N GLY A 151 20.95 14.27 1.00
CA GLY A 151 20.10 15.47 1.00
C GLY A 151 20.68 16.65 0.21
N THR A 152 19.78 17.60 -0.10
CA THR A 152 20.07 18.80 -0.90
C THR A 152 20.15 20.03 0.01
N PRO A 153 21.29 20.75 0.08
CA PRO A 153 21.37 22.00 0.83
C PRO A 153 20.45 23.08 0.23
N PRO A 154 20.02 24.08 1.01
CA PRO A 154 20.41 24.28 2.39
C PRO A 154 19.71 23.34 3.39
N PHE A 155 20.37 23.12 4.52
CA PHE A 155 19.92 22.33 5.65
C PHE A 155 19.41 23.23 6.77
N THR A 156 18.37 22.75 7.45
CA THR A 156 17.88 23.33 8.71
C THR A 156 18.04 22.29 9.80
N TRP A 157 18.77 22.64 10.85
CA TRP A 157 18.94 21.81 12.04
C TRP A 157 17.97 22.24 13.12
N LEU A 158 17.38 21.27 13.80
CA LEU A 158 16.48 21.47 14.93
C LEU A 158 16.94 20.62 16.12
N ALA A 159 16.84 21.18 17.32
CA ALA A 159 16.89 20.45 18.58
C ALA A 159 15.50 20.47 19.22
N ASP A 160 14.94 19.30 19.51
CA ASP A 160 13.60 19.13 20.09
C ASP A 160 12.50 19.91 19.36
N GLY A 161 12.64 19.99 18.03
CA GLY A 161 11.73 20.72 17.14
C GLY A 161 11.96 22.23 17.05
N ALA A 162 12.87 22.81 17.84
CA ALA A 162 13.27 24.21 17.74
C ALA A 162 14.44 24.38 16.74
N PRO A 163 14.36 25.29 15.75
CA PRO A 163 15.46 25.54 14.82
C PRO A 163 16.69 26.11 15.54
N ILE A 164 17.85 25.51 15.32
CA ILE A 164 19.14 25.93 15.92
C ILE A 164 20.17 26.35 14.87
N ALA A 165 20.03 25.89 13.63
CA ALA A 165 20.72 26.46 12.47
C ALA A 165 19.79 26.42 11.25
N ILE A 166 19.82 27.48 10.46
CA ILE A 166 18.91 27.66 9.31
C ILE A 166 19.76 28.00 8.09
N ALA A 167 19.34 27.52 6.93
CA ALA A 167 19.95 27.84 5.64
C ALA A 167 21.42 27.40 5.50
N SER A 168 21.87 26.40 6.27
CA SER A 168 23.26 25.92 6.26
C SER A 168 23.57 25.16 4.97
N ARG A 169 24.65 25.50 4.29
CA ARG A 169 25.08 24.79 3.07
C ARG A 169 26.14 23.74 3.34
N GLU A 170 26.78 23.82 4.50
CA GLU A 170 27.83 22.91 4.91
C GLU A 170 27.25 21.57 5.34
N ARG A 171 27.98 20.48 5.08
CA ARG A 171 27.59 19.12 5.51
C ARG A 171 28.07 18.80 6.92
N GLN A 172 28.86 19.69 7.52
CA GLN A 172 29.37 19.61 8.87
C GLN A 172 29.25 20.99 9.50
N GLU A 173 28.70 21.07 10.70
CA GLU A 173 28.45 22.34 11.39
C GLU A 173 28.58 22.13 12.90
N VAL A 174 28.88 23.20 13.63
CA VAL A 174 28.92 23.20 15.09
C VAL A 174 27.67 23.92 15.59
N LEU A 175 26.83 23.23 16.36
CA LEU A 175 25.57 23.73 16.87
C LEU A 175 25.68 24.06 18.36
N LYS A 176 25.10 25.19 18.77
CA LYS A 176 25.02 25.57 20.19
C LYS A 176 23.79 24.98 20.84
N LEU A 177 23.97 24.24 21.94
CA LEU A 177 22.88 23.59 22.67
C LEU A 177 22.83 24.07 24.13
N PRO A 178 21.63 24.17 24.72
CA PRO A 178 21.42 24.84 26.00
C PRO A 178 21.91 24.06 27.23
N GLY A 179 22.22 22.76 27.12
CA GLY A 179 22.76 21.97 28.23
C GLY A 179 22.71 20.46 28.04
N ALA A 180 23.18 19.73 29.05
CA ALA A 180 23.16 18.26 29.11
C ALA A 180 21.74 17.69 29.19
N GLY A 181 21.56 16.45 28.75
CA GLY A 181 20.27 15.76 28.73
C GLY A 181 19.96 15.07 27.40
N PHE A 182 18.76 14.51 27.27
CA PHE A 182 18.32 13.90 26.02
C PHE A 182 17.83 14.97 25.05
N VAL A 183 18.32 14.94 23.82
CA VAL A 183 17.87 15.82 22.73
C VAL A 183 17.55 14.99 21.48
N THR A 184 16.50 15.39 20.77
CA THR A 184 16.24 14.91 19.41
C THR A 184 16.76 15.91 18.40
N LEU A 185 17.82 15.54 17.68
CA LEU A 185 18.36 16.33 16.59
C LEU A 185 17.65 15.95 15.31
N SER A 186 17.14 16.93 14.59
CA SER A 186 16.53 16.75 13.26
C SER A 186 17.24 17.61 12.23
N VAL A 187 17.40 17.09 11.02
CA VAL A 187 17.89 17.83 9.86
C VAL A 187 16.83 17.79 8.76
N ILE A 188 16.56 18.95 8.15
CA ILE A 188 15.62 19.12 7.03
C ILE A 188 16.40 19.67 5.83
N ASP A 189 16.20 19.10 4.65
CA ASP A 189 16.82 19.56 3.40
C ASP A 189 15.93 20.55 2.62
N ALA A 190 16.45 21.12 1.52
CA ALA A 190 15.76 22.10 0.69
C ALA A 190 14.44 21.61 0.07
N HIS A 191 14.25 20.29 -0.02
CA HIS A 191 13.03 19.66 -0.53
C HIS A 191 12.05 19.29 0.60
N GLY A 192 12.32 19.69 1.84
CA GLY A 192 11.50 19.38 3.00
C GLY A 192 11.61 17.93 3.48
N ARG A 193 12.65 17.19 3.05
CA ARG A 193 12.92 15.83 3.51
C ARG A 193 13.73 15.90 4.79
N SER A 194 13.46 15.01 5.73
CA SER A 194 14.09 15.06 7.05
C SER A 194 14.59 13.73 7.57
N ALA A 195 15.58 13.78 8.45
CA ALA A 195 16.00 12.68 9.31
C ALA A 195 16.19 13.19 10.74
N ASN A 196 16.08 12.29 11.71
CA ASN A 196 16.31 12.59 13.11
C ASN A 196 17.12 11.50 13.82
N VAL A 197 17.73 11.89 14.93
CA VAL A 197 18.42 11.03 15.88
C VAL A 197 18.15 11.53 17.29
N SER A 198 18.02 10.60 18.24
CA SER A 198 18.00 10.93 19.66
C SER A 198 19.39 10.69 20.25
N VAL A 199 19.92 11.66 20.99
CA VAL A 199 21.24 11.57 21.63
C VAL A 199 21.18 12.08 23.06
N GLN A 200 22.11 11.61 23.88
CA GLN A 200 22.28 12.06 25.26
C GLN A 200 23.52 12.95 25.35
N LEU A 201 23.31 14.21 25.71
CA LEU A 201 24.37 15.19 25.91
C LEU A 201 24.86 15.12 27.35
N ARG A 202 26.18 15.13 27.54
CA ARG A 202 26.84 15.20 28.85
C ARG A 202 27.70 16.43 28.95
#